data_AF-A0A841L735-F1
#
_entry.id   AF-A0A841L735-F1
#
_cell.length_a   1.000
_cell.length_b   1.000
_cell.length_c   1.000
_cell.angle_alpha   90.00
_cell.angle_beta   90.00
_cell.angle_gamma   90.00
#
_symmetry.space_group_name_H-M   'P 1'
#
loop_
_entity.id
_entity.type
_entity.pdbx_description
1 polymer ?
#
loop_
_entity_poly.entity_id
_entity_poly.type
_entity_poly.pdbx_seq_one_letter_code
_entity_poly.pdbx_strand_id
1 'polypeptide(L)'
;MKEALLGDASGSVGLLQRMLEEACLISAVYKTQLNTIQIEDLDIVEQSRNKICTGQENRYHGFVEIVGKGFKDPERTKLKMYYHLVRVCVEASDEELLKGLDRQVLLLRIQDYEQDANLSVLSAALSRLNRLQSERKISPPVLVYNSIARKVALVDRELLFFRKYTRSDWPWQRPEYAEDMAELQFEEPAVNLDGI
;
A
#
# COMPACT_ATOMS: atom_id res chain seq x y z
N MET A 1 25.28 -0.78 12.38
CA MET A 1 23.92 -0.30 12.70
C MET A 1 23.50 0.97 11.93
N LYS A 2 24.20 2.11 12.09
CA LYS A 2 23.80 3.40 11.50
C LYS A 2 23.44 3.34 10.00
N GLU A 3 24.31 2.78 9.17
CA GLU A 3 24.09 2.70 7.71
C GLU A 3 22.87 1.86 7.37
N ALA A 4 22.65 0.75 8.10
CA ALA A 4 21.47 -0.10 7.92
C ALA A 4 20.18 0.67 8.22
N LEU A 5 20.13 1.41 9.34
CA LEU A 5 18.98 2.24 9.71
C LEU A 5 18.70 3.36 8.69
N LEU A 6 19.76 4.02 8.21
CA LEU A 6 19.62 5.09 7.22
C LEU A 6 19.14 4.56 5.86
N GLY A 7 19.67 3.40 5.44
CA GLY A 7 19.23 2.72 4.23
C GLY A 7 17.76 2.28 4.31
N ASP A 8 17.34 1.77 5.46
CA ASP A 8 15.98 1.28 5.68
C ASP A 8 14.95 2.41 5.77
N ALA A 9 15.35 3.56 6.31
CA ALA A 9 14.48 4.73 6.42
C ALA A 9 14.05 5.28 5.05
N SER A 10 14.82 5.07 3.97
CA SER A 10 14.51 5.58 2.61
C SER A 10 14.13 7.08 2.59
N GLY A 11 14.83 7.87 3.42
CA GLY A 11 14.58 9.31 3.60
C GLY A 11 13.32 9.67 4.40
N SER A 12 12.64 8.70 5.01
CA SER A 12 11.55 8.92 5.97
C SER A 12 12.12 9.14 7.37
N VAL A 13 12.04 10.39 7.84
CA VAL A 13 12.47 10.76 9.20
C VAL A 13 11.64 10.02 10.26
N GLY A 14 10.32 9.89 10.03
CA GLY A 14 9.42 9.20 10.96
C GLY A 14 9.77 7.72 11.11
N LEU A 15 10.08 7.03 9.99
CA LEU A 15 10.52 5.64 10.03
C LEU A 15 11.84 5.50 10.79
N LEU A 16 12.81 6.38 10.52
CA LEU A 16 14.08 6.39 11.26
C LEU A 16 13.87 6.57 12.76
N GLN A 17 13.00 7.52 13.15
CA GLN A 17 12.67 7.76 14.57
C GLN A 17 12.05 6.53 15.23
N ARG A 18 11.09 5.87 14.58
CA ARG A 18 10.49 4.64 15.12
C ARG A 18 11.49 3.49 15.22
N MET A 19 12.37 3.32 14.23
CA MET A 19 13.40 2.27 14.29
C MET A 19 14.36 2.51 15.47
N LEU A 20 14.71 3.76 15.74
CA LEU A 20 15.54 4.13 16.89
C LEU A 20 14.78 3.93 18.21
N GLU A 21 13.50 4.28 18.26
CA GLU A 21 12.64 4.01 19.42
C GLU A 21 12.57 2.51 19.73
N GLU A 22 12.29 1.67 18.73
CA GLU A 22 12.24 0.22 18.91
C GLU A 22 13.60 -0.34 19.33
N ALA A 23 14.71 0.15 18.77
CA ALA A 23 16.04 -0.27 19.18
C ALA A 23 16.32 0.06 20.65
N CYS A 24 15.90 1.24 21.12
CA CYS A 24 15.97 1.60 22.53
C CYS A 24 15.12 0.67 23.40
N LEU A 25 13.87 0.39 23.00
CA LEU A 25 12.96 -0.49 23.74
C LEU A 25 13.51 -1.92 23.86
N ILE A 26 14.01 -2.50 22.76
CA ILE A 26 14.64 -3.83 22.74
C ILE A 26 15.89 -3.87 23.63
N SER A 27 16.64 -2.77 23.67
CA SER A 27 17.83 -2.62 24.52
C SER A 27 17.50 -2.26 25.98
N ALA A 28 16.22 -2.28 26.37
CA ALA A 28 15.74 -1.85 27.69
C ALA A 28 16.11 -0.41 28.09
N VAL A 29 16.27 0.49 27.10
CA VAL A 29 16.53 1.92 27.28
C VAL A 29 15.23 2.71 27.14
N TYR A 30 14.58 3.00 28.27
CA TYR A 30 13.25 3.65 28.28
C TYR A 30 13.29 5.17 28.50
N LYS A 31 14.43 5.69 28.99
CA LYS A 31 14.60 7.10 29.34
C LYS A 31 16.08 7.47 29.38
N THR A 32 16.36 8.77 29.42
CA THR A 32 17.70 9.29 29.66
C THR A 32 18.26 8.75 30.99
N GLN A 33 19.54 8.37 30.95
CA GLN A 33 20.24 7.71 32.05
C GLN A 33 21.67 8.25 32.16
N LEU A 34 22.27 8.14 33.35
CA LEU A 34 23.62 8.65 33.62
C LEU A 34 24.69 7.86 32.86
N ASN A 35 24.52 6.55 32.74
CA ASN A 35 25.46 5.68 32.04
C ASN A 35 25.02 5.53 30.58
N THR A 36 25.95 5.77 29.66
CA THR A 36 25.68 5.58 28.22
C THR A 36 25.66 4.08 27.90
N ILE A 37 24.59 3.63 27.25
CA ILE A 37 24.50 2.30 26.66
C ILE A 37 24.76 2.44 25.16
N GLN A 38 25.76 1.74 24.66
CA GLN A 38 26.03 1.64 23.22
C GLN A 38 25.15 0.54 22.62
N ILE A 39 24.36 0.90 21.62
CA ILE A 39 23.51 -0.02 20.86
C ILE A 39 24.14 -0.13 19.47
N GLU A 40 24.87 -1.23 19.22
CA GLU A 40 25.55 -1.46 17.94
C GLU A 40 25.19 -2.80 17.29
N ASP A 41 24.39 -3.61 17.97
CA ASP A 41 24.01 -4.96 17.55
C ASP A 41 23.05 -4.92 16.34
N LEU A 42 23.38 -5.70 15.30
CA LEU A 42 22.55 -5.85 14.11
C LEU A 42 21.31 -6.71 14.39
N ASP A 43 21.34 -7.59 15.38
CA ASP A 43 20.18 -8.37 15.80
C ASP A 43 19.05 -7.46 16.32
N ILE A 44 19.41 -6.40 17.05
CA ILE A 44 18.45 -5.38 17.50
C ILE A 44 17.79 -4.68 16.29
N VAL A 45 18.57 -4.42 15.23
CA VAL A 45 18.02 -3.84 13.99
C VAL A 45 17.02 -4.80 13.35
N GLU A 46 17.33 -6.10 13.32
CA GLU A 46 16.43 -7.12 12.77
C GLU A 46 15.14 -7.26 13.58
N GLN A 47 15.24 -7.29 14.91
CA GLN A 47 14.09 -7.29 15.81
C GLN A 47 13.22 -6.04 15.62
N SER A 48 13.83 -4.85 15.51
CA SER A 48 13.10 -3.60 15.20
C SER A 48 12.36 -3.68 13.87
N ARG A 49 12.98 -4.26 12.83
CA ARG A 49 12.33 -4.44 11.52
C ARG A 49 11.10 -5.32 11.62
N ASN A 50 11.24 -6.48 12.24
CA ASN A 50 10.14 -7.43 12.42
C ASN A 50 8.99 -6.78 13.18
N LYS A 51 9.28 -6.07 14.28
CA LYS A 51 8.25 -5.43 15.10
C LYS A 51 7.49 -4.33 14.35
N ILE A 52 8.20 -3.49 13.59
CA ILE A 52 7.58 -2.47 12.74
C ILE A 52 6.74 -3.10 11.63
N CYS A 53 7.25 -4.12 10.93
CA CYS A 53 6.50 -4.79 9.86
C CYS A 53 5.22 -5.43 10.37
N THR A 54 5.28 -6.18 11.47
CA THR A 54 4.10 -6.79 12.10
C THR A 54 3.08 -5.73 12.51
N GLY A 55 3.52 -4.59 13.05
CA GLY A 55 2.63 -3.49 13.42
C GLY A 55 1.89 -2.85 12.24
N GLN A 56 2.47 -2.90 11.04
CA GLN A 56 1.93 -2.26 9.83
C GLN A 56 1.21 -3.23 8.88
N GLU A 57 1.21 -4.54 9.17
CA GLU A 57 0.65 -5.58 8.31
C GLU A 57 -0.83 -5.32 7.98
N ASN A 58 -1.67 -5.17 9.01
CA ASN A 58 -3.10 -4.87 8.85
C ASN A 58 -3.35 -3.61 8.02
N ARG A 59 -2.49 -2.61 8.14
CA ARG A 59 -2.61 -1.36 7.40
C ARG A 59 -2.36 -1.57 5.92
N TYR A 60 -1.27 -2.23 5.53
CA TYR A 60 -0.94 -2.39 4.12
C TYR A 60 -1.76 -3.46 3.42
N HIS A 61 -2.09 -4.57 4.09
CA HIS A 61 -3.07 -5.52 3.57
C HIS A 61 -4.45 -4.88 3.43
N GLY A 62 -4.90 -4.16 4.46
CA GLY A 62 -6.16 -3.41 4.41
C GLY A 62 -6.17 -2.34 3.32
N PHE A 63 -5.06 -1.62 3.10
CA PHE A 63 -4.94 -0.68 1.98
C PHE A 63 -5.16 -1.37 0.64
N VAL A 64 -4.49 -2.50 0.40
CA VAL A 64 -4.60 -3.22 -0.87
C VAL A 64 -6.01 -3.75 -1.09
N GLU A 65 -6.60 -4.37 -0.07
CA GLU A 65 -7.95 -4.92 -0.13
C GLU A 65 -8.99 -3.82 -0.37
N ILE A 66 -8.96 -2.77 0.44
CA ILE A 66 -10.00 -1.74 0.45
C ILE A 66 -9.92 -0.86 -0.80
N VAL A 67 -8.70 -0.46 -1.21
CA VAL A 67 -8.55 0.31 -2.45
C VAL A 67 -8.82 -0.58 -3.66
N GLY A 68 -8.36 -1.83 -3.65
CA GLY A 68 -8.59 -2.79 -4.73
C GLY A 68 -10.09 -3.03 -5.01
N LYS A 69 -10.93 -3.07 -3.97
CA LYS A 69 -12.39 -3.14 -4.09
C LYS A 69 -13.02 -1.89 -4.72
N GLY A 70 -12.35 -0.75 -4.66
CA GLY A 70 -12.83 0.49 -5.26
C GLY A 70 -14.15 1.02 -4.66
N PHE A 71 -14.95 1.65 -5.53
CA PHE A 71 -16.30 2.08 -5.19
C PHE A 71 -17.29 0.96 -5.53
N LYS A 72 -18.21 0.64 -4.61
CA LYS A 72 -19.31 -0.28 -4.88
C LYS A 72 -20.29 0.42 -5.83
N ASP A 73 -20.18 0.14 -7.12
CA ASP A 73 -21.18 0.50 -8.13
C ASP A 73 -21.58 -0.77 -8.89
N PRO A 74 -22.69 -1.42 -8.49
CA PRO A 74 -23.14 -2.70 -9.04
C PRO A 74 -23.44 -2.65 -10.54
N GLU A 75 -23.76 -1.48 -11.10
CA GLU A 75 -24.17 -1.38 -12.50
C GLU A 75 -23.01 -1.09 -13.48
N ARG A 76 -21.81 -0.74 -12.97
CA ARG A 76 -20.79 -0.07 -13.81
C ARG A 76 -19.39 -0.64 -13.83
N THR A 77 -19.05 -1.65 -13.04
CA THR A 77 -17.62 -1.97 -12.82
C THR A 77 -17.25 -3.42 -13.17
N LYS A 78 -17.40 -3.79 -14.45
CA LYS A 78 -16.81 -5.04 -14.97
C LYS A 78 -15.28 -5.04 -14.84
N LEU A 79 -14.64 -3.91 -15.13
CA LEU A 79 -13.18 -3.76 -15.11
C LEU A 79 -12.67 -3.58 -13.68
N LYS A 80 -11.76 -4.45 -13.23
CA LYS A 80 -11.14 -4.40 -11.89
C LYS A 80 -10.04 -3.32 -11.81
N MET A 81 -10.34 -2.10 -12.25
CA MET A 81 -9.36 -1.03 -12.47
C MET A 81 -8.56 -0.64 -11.22
N TYR A 82 -9.21 -0.48 -10.07
CA TYR A 82 -8.50 -0.13 -8.83
C TYR A 82 -7.60 -1.26 -8.34
N TYR A 83 -8.05 -2.50 -8.48
CA TYR A 83 -7.27 -3.69 -8.14
C TYR A 83 -5.97 -3.74 -8.97
N HIS A 84 -6.07 -3.63 -10.30
CA HIS A 84 -4.88 -3.62 -11.15
C HIS A 84 -4.00 -2.40 -10.93
N LEU A 85 -4.57 -1.23 -10.67
CA LEU A 85 -3.82 -0.02 -10.32
C LEU A 85 -2.97 -0.22 -9.06
N VAL A 86 -3.58 -0.72 -7.98
CA VAL A 86 -2.85 -0.99 -6.72
C VAL A 86 -1.80 -2.06 -6.93
N ARG A 87 -2.14 -3.15 -7.64
CA ARG A 87 -1.19 -4.21 -7.97
C ARG A 87 0.04 -3.66 -8.67
N VAL A 88 -0.14 -2.92 -9.76
CA VAL A 88 0.96 -2.32 -10.52
C VAL A 88 1.79 -1.37 -9.65
N CYS A 89 1.17 -0.61 -8.74
CA CYS A 89 1.90 0.26 -7.83
C CYS A 89 2.71 -0.54 -6.79
N VAL A 90 2.12 -1.59 -6.20
CA VAL A 90 2.81 -2.45 -5.21
C VAL A 90 3.89 -3.32 -5.85
N GLU A 91 3.78 -3.66 -7.12
CA GLU A 91 4.81 -4.41 -7.87
C GLU A 91 5.91 -3.51 -8.44
N ALA A 92 5.68 -2.20 -8.58
CA ALA A 92 6.66 -1.26 -9.12
C ALA A 92 7.91 -1.15 -8.25
N SER A 93 9.04 -0.80 -8.87
CA SER A 93 10.29 -0.59 -8.14
C SER A 93 10.21 0.61 -7.20
N ASP A 94 11.03 0.60 -6.14
CA ASP A 94 11.11 1.69 -5.17
C ASP A 94 11.41 3.04 -5.86
N GLU A 95 12.31 3.03 -6.85
CA GLU A 95 12.68 4.21 -7.62
C GLU A 95 11.49 4.79 -8.40
N GLU A 96 10.69 3.92 -9.04
CA GLU A 96 9.50 4.33 -9.78
C GLU A 96 8.43 4.93 -8.87
N LEU A 97 8.20 4.31 -7.71
CA LEU A 97 7.22 4.80 -6.73
C LEU A 97 7.62 6.14 -6.12
N LEU A 98 8.92 6.33 -5.85
CA LEU A 98 9.44 7.58 -5.33
C LEU A 98 9.43 8.70 -6.39
N LYS A 99 9.74 8.39 -7.66
CA LYS A 99 9.69 9.35 -8.78
C LYS A 99 8.27 9.62 -9.31
N GLY A 100 7.36 8.70 -9.03
CA GLY A 100 5.99 8.66 -9.54
C GLY A 100 5.89 8.01 -10.93
N LEU A 101 4.93 7.10 -11.06
CA LEU A 101 4.57 6.37 -12.27
C LEU A 101 3.66 7.22 -13.16
N ASP A 102 4.04 7.41 -14.42
CA ASP A 102 3.19 8.08 -15.41
C ASP A 102 1.95 7.24 -15.70
N ARG A 103 0.79 7.89 -15.88
CA ARG A 103 -0.48 7.20 -16.18
C ARG A 103 -0.40 6.32 -17.43
N GLN A 104 0.44 6.65 -18.41
CA GLN A 104 0.61 5.83 -19.62
C GLN A 104 1.38 4.54 -19.30
N VAL A 105 2.39 4.61 -18.42
CA VAL A 105 3.11 3.43 -17.93
C VAL A 105 2.18 2.56 -17.09
N LEU A 106 1.37 3.17 -16.23
CA LEU A 106 0.33 2.46 -15.47
C LEU A 106 -0.64 1.74 -16.39
N LEU A 107 -1.15 2.42 -17.43
CA LEU A 107 -2.07 1.81 -18.38
C LEU A 107 -1.46 0.58 -19.06
N LEU A 108 -0.23 0.71 -19.58
CA LEU A 108 0.46 -0.39 -20.25
C LEU A 108 0.60 -1.62 -19.34
N ARG A 109 1.02 -1.43 -18.08
CA ARG A 109 1.16 -2.53 -17.11
C ARG A 109 -0.18 -3.10 -16.66
N ILE A 110 -1.22 -2.27 -16.58
CA ILE A 110 -2.58 -2.75 -16.26
C ILE A 110 -3.11 -3.62 -17.41
N GLN A 111 -2.80 -3.28 -18.65
CA GLN A 111 -3.23 -4.04 -19.84
C GLN A 111 -2.64 -5.45 -19.92
N ASP A 112 -1.54 -5.72 -19.22
CA ASP A 112 -1.00 -7.09 -19.05
C ASP A 112 -1.97 -7.99 -18.25
N TYR A 113 -2.86 -7.39 -17.46
CA TYR A 113 -3.82 -8.09 -16.60
C TYR A 113 -5.29 -7.88 -17.02
N GLU A 114 -5.61 -6.75 -17.66
CA GLU A 114 -6.95 -6.34 -18.06
C GLU A 114 -6.89 -5.65 -19.42
N GLN A 115 -7.05 -6.42 -20.50
CA GLN A 115 -6.83 -5.93 -21.87
C GLN A 115 -7.80 -4.80 -22.28
N ASP A 116 -9.00 -4.81 -21.72
CA ASP A 116 -10.04 -3.80 -21.96
C ASP A 116 -9.79 -2.47 -21.21
N ALA A 117 -8.73 -2.42 -20.38
CA ALA A 117 -8.30 -1.21 -19.73
C ALA A 117 -7.95 -0.13 -20.76
N ASN A 118 -8.49 1.06 -20.56
CA ASN A 118 -8.23 2.22 -21.40
C ASN A 118 -7.98 3.47 -20.57
N LEU A 119 -7.39 4.49 -21.21
CA LEU A 119 -6.97 5.72 -20.54
C LEU A 119 -8.12 6.51 -19.91
N SER A 120 -9.33 6.42 -20.47
CA SER A 120 -10.51 7.11 -19.94
C SER A 120 -10.91 6.52 -18.59
N VAL A 121 -11.04 5.20 -18.52
CA VAL A 121 -11.38 4.46 -17.29
C VAL A 121 -10.27 4.66 -16.23
N LEU A 122 -9.01 4.56 -16.62
CA LEU A 122 -7.88 4.80 -15.72
C LEU A 122 -7.92 6.25 -15.18
N SER A 123 -8.12 7.25 -16.05
CA SER A 123 -8.16 8.66 -15.62
C SER A 123 -9.32 8.92 -14.64
N ALA A 124 -10.47 8.28 -14.84
CA ALA A 124 -11.60 8.35 -13.91
C ALA A 124 -11.35 7.64 -12.58
N ALA A 125 -10.54 6.58 -12.56
CA ALA A 125 -10.10 5.94 -11.32
C ALA A 125 -9.07 6.82 -10.57
N LEU A 126 -8.06 7.32 -11.29
CA LEU A 126 -7.00 8.17 -10.74
C LEU A 126 -7.53 9.46 -10.13
N SER A 127 -8.50 10.12 -10.75
CA SER A 127 -9.10 11.36 -10.22
C SER A 127 -9.82 11.15 -8.88
N ARG A 128 -10.23 9.92 -8.59
CA ARG A 128 -10.94 9.54 -7.35
C ARG A 128 -10.05 8.80 -6.35
N LEU A 129 -8.79 8.49 -6.69
CA LEU A 129 -7.88 7.68 -5.86
C LEU A 129 -7.65 8.26 -4.46
N ASN A 130 -7.40 9.57 -4.37
CA ASN A 130 -7.15 10.24 -3.09
C ASN A 130 -8.43 10.21 -2.22
N ARG A 131 -9.59 10.47 -2.86
CA ARG A 131 -10.91 10.44 -2.22
C ARG A 131 -11.27 9.05 -1.70
N LEU A 132 -11.01 8.01 -2.51
CA LEU A 132 -11.26 6.63 -2.16
C LEU A 132 -10.52 6.25 -0.87
N GLN A 133 -9.24 6.57 -0.76
CA GLN A 133 -8.46 6.30 0.45
C GLN A 133 -9.02 7.04 1.67
N SER A 134 -9.37 8.33 1.53
CA SER A 134 -9.91 9.11 2.66
C SER A 134 -11.27 8.61 3.13
N GLU A 135 -12.21 8.29 2.21
CA GLU A 135 -13.54 7.78 2.58
C GLU A 135 -13.47 6.40 3.24
N ARG A 136 -12.42 5.64 2.90
CA ARG A 136 -12.14 4.32 3.46
C ARG A 136 -11.28 4.35 4.72
N LYS A 137 -11.06 5.54 5.29
CA LYS A 137 -10.28 5.75 6.53
C LYS A 137 -8.82 5.29 6.44
N ILE A 138 -8.25 5.25 5.23
CA ILE A 138 -6.82 5.02 5.02
C ILE A 138 -6.11 6.36 5.22
N SER A 139 -5.57 6.56 6.42
CA SER A 139 -4.88 7.80 6.82
C SER A 139 -3.55 7.49 7.51
N PRO A 140 -2.43 8.12 7.12
CA PRO A 140 -2.28 8.95 5.92
C PRO A 140 -2.56 8.14 4.63
N PRO A 141 -2.88 8.79 3.49
CA PRO A 141 -2.96 8.10 2.21
C PRO A 141 -1.64 7.39 1.90
N VAL A 142 -1.70 6.30 1.15
CA VAL A 142 -0.51 5.54 0.74
C VAL A 142 -0.03 6.01 -0.63
N LEU A 143 -0.96 6.18 -1.56
CA LEU A 143 -0.70 6.67 -2.92
C LEU A 143 -1.37 8.03 -3.13
N VAL A 144 -0.78 8.88 -3.96
CA VAL A 144 -1.40 10.13 -4.42
C VAL A 144 -1.30 10.24 -5.92
N TYR A 145 -2.41 10.59 -6.56
CA TYR A 145 -2.41 11.02 -7.96
C TYR A 145 -2.23 12.54 -8.05
N ASN A 146 -1.22 12.97 -8.79
CA ASN A 146 -1.02 14.36 -9.19
C ASN A 146 -1.56 14.54 -10.63
N SER A 147 -2.68 15.26 -10.76
CA SER A 147 -3.34 15.49 -12.05
C SER A 147 -2.54 16.37 -13.01
N ILE A 148 -1.73 17.30 -12.50
CA ILE A 148 -0.89 18.19 -13.31
C ILE A 148 0.28 17.39 -13.90
N ALA A 149 0.99 16.63 -13.06
CA ALA A 149 2.10 15.79 -13.50
C ALA A 149 1.64 14.49 -14.19
N ARG A 150 0.37 14.12 -14.04
CA ARG A 150 -0.24 12.87 -14.51
C ARG A 150 0.46 11.62 -13.97
N LYS A 151 0.91 11.70 -12.72
CA LYS A 151 1.67 10.64 -12.03
C LYS A 151 0.99 10.16 -10.76
N VAL A 152 1.12 8.87 -10.49
CA VAL A 152 0.85 8.29 -9.16
C VAL A 152 2.17 8.13 -8.43
N ALA A 153 2.27 8.70 -7.24
CA ALA A 153 3.47 8.60 -6.42
C ALA A 153 3.13 8.02 -5.05
N LEU A 154 4.13 7.37 -4.45
CA LEU A 154 4.06 6.91 -3.08
C LEU A 154 4.26 8.08 -2.12
N VAL A 155 3.33 8.26 -1.20
CA VAL A 155 3.44 9.24 -0.12
C VAL A 155 3.78 8.58 1.22
N ASP A 156 3.31 7.35 1.44
CA ASP A 156 3.66 6.54 2.61
C ASP A 156 4.87 5.65 2.29
N ARG A 157 6.08 6.19 2.51
CA ARG A 157 7.35 5.49 2.21
C ARG A 157 7.58 4.25 3.05
N GLU A 158 6.86 4.08 4.15
CA GLU A 158 6.96 2.87 4.96
C GLU A 158 6.43 1.64 4.21
N LEU A 159 5.64 1.81 3.14
CA LEU A 159 5.30 0.69 2.25
C LEU A 159 6.55 0.05 1.63
N LEU A 160 7.58 0.84 1.29
CA LEU A 160 8.83 0.31 0.73
C LEU A 160 9.55 -0.55 1.76
N PHE A 161 9.61 -0.07 3.00
CA PHE A 161 10.19 -0.80 4.11
C PHE A 161 9.43 -2.11 4.37
N PHE A 162 8.11 -2.05 4.40
CA PHE A 162 7.25 -3.22 4.58
C PHE A 162 7.47 -4.26 3.49
N ARG A 163 7.47 -3.85 2.21
CA ARG A 163 7.73 -4.76 1.08
C ARG A 163 9.12 -5.41 1.11
N LYS A 164 10.13 -4.71 1.62
CA LYS A 164 11.50 -5.19 1.70
C LYS A 164 11.67 -6.30 2.74
N TYR A 165 10.97 -6.19 3.87
CA TYR A 165 11.18 -7.07 5.03
C TYR A 165 10.07 -8.08 5.27
N THR A 166 8.93 -7.92 4.62
CA THR A 166 7.83 -8.88 4.70
C THR A 166 7.77 -9.72 3.43
N ARG A 167 7.64 -11.04 3.58
CA ARG A 167 7.11 -11.88 2.49
C ARG A 167 5.61 -11.64 2.44
N SER A 168 5.20 -10.59 1.76
CA SER A 168 3.78 -10.25 1.68
C SER A 168 3.09 -11.22 0.73
N ASP A 169 2.13 -11.99 1.25
CA ASP A 169 1.17 -12.76 0.45
C ASP A 169 0.10 -11.80 -0.05
N TRP A 170 0.44 -11.05 -1.11
CA TRP A 170 -0.48 -10.10 -1.71
C TRP A 170 -1.71 -10.84 -2.28
N PRO A 171 -2.87 -10.18 -2.35
CA PRO A 171 -4.10 -10.85 -2.76
C PRO A 171 -4.03 -11.48 -4.17
N TRP A 172 -3.31 -10.87 -5.12
CA TRP A 172 -3.10 -11.42 -6.47
C TRP A 172 -2.18 -12.65 -6.53
N GLN A 173 -1.54 -13.04 -5.43
CA GLN A 173 -0.76 -14.27 -5.35
C GLN A 173 -1.60 -15.45 -4.83
N ARG A 174 -2.82 -15.18 -4.36
CA ARG A 174 -3.76 -16.20 -3.88
C ARG A 174 -4.80 -16.50 -4.96
N PRO A 175 -4.94 -17.76 -5.41
CA PRO A 175 -5.91 -18.12 -6.44
C PRO A 175 -7.36 -17.77 -6.04
N GLU A 176 -7.71 -18.02 -4.78
CA GLU A 176 -9.03 -17.76 -4.17
C GLU A 176 -9.46 -16.28 -4.25
N TYR A 177 -8.53 -15.33 -4.18
CA TYR A 177 -8.88 -13.91 -4.17
C TYR A 177 -9.33 -13.41 -5.56
N ALA A 178 -8.86 -14.04 -6.63
CA ALA A 178 -9.35 -13.73 -7.97
C ALA A 178 -10.83 -14.13 -8.14
N GLU A 179 -11.21 -15.24 -7.50
CA GLU A 179 -12.55 -15.83 -7.46
C GLU A 179 -13.48 -15.02 -6.54
N ASP A 180 -13.06 -14.68 -5.30
CA ASP A 180 -13.81 -13.83 -4.37
C ASP A 180 -14.16 -12.46 -4.97
N MET A 181 -13.22 -11.87 -5.71
CA MET A 181 -13.43 -10.60 -6.40
C MET A 181 -14.33 -10.74 -7.64
N ALA A 182 -14.51 -11.94 -8.18
CA ALA A 182 -15.52 -12.23 -9.20
C ALA A 182 -16.90 -12.38 -8.54
N GLU A 183 -17.00 -13.10 -7.42
CA GLU A 183 -18.28 -13.32 -6.71
C GLU A 183 -18.89 -12.03 -6.16
N LEU A 184 -18.07 -11.10 -5.65
CA LEU A 184 -18.53 -9.76 -5.21
C LEU A 184 -19.13 -8.90 -6.34
N GLN A 185 -18.95 -9.28 -7.61
CA GLN A 185 -19.57 -8.61 -8.76
C GLN A 185 -20.95 -9.18 -9.12
N PHE A 186 -21.37 -10.31 -8.52
CA PHE A 186 -22.61 -11.03 -8.86
C PHE A 186 -23.67 -11.05 -7.74
N GLU A 187 -23.43 -10.43 -6.59
CA GLU A 187 -24.50 -10.19 -5.61
C GLU A 187 -25.47 -9.12 -6.15
N GLU A 188 -26.47 -9.56 -6.93
CA GLU A 188 -27.64 -8.74 -7.24
C GLU A 188 -28.35 -8.37 -5.92
N PRO A 189 -28.78 -7.11 -5.72
CA PRO A 189 -29.69 -6.82 -4.62
C PRO A 189 -30.97 -7.60 -4.86
N ALA A 190 -31.37 -8.44 -3.91
CA ALA A 190 -32.66 -9.11 -3.94
C ALA A 190 -33.75 -8.05 -4.17
N VAL A 191 -34.36 -8.08 -5.36
CA VAL A 191 -35.52 -7.25 -5.67
C VAL A 191 -36.64 -7.75 -4.77
N ASN A 192 -36.91 -6.99 -3.71
CA ASN A 192 -38.06 -7.24 -2.86
C ASN A 192 -39.32 -6.88 -3.65
N LEU A 193 -39.98 -7.90 -4.20
CA LEU A 193 -41.24 -7.77 -4.95
C LEU A 193 -42.48 -7.77 -4.04
N ASP A 194 -42.33 -7.69 -2.71
CA ASP A 194 -43.48 -7.60 -1.80
C ASP A 194 -43.86 -6.14 -1.55
N GLY A 195 -44.38 -5.49 -2.59
CA GLY A 195 -44.80 -4.10 -2.53
C GLY A 195 -45.63 -3.60 -3.70
N ILE A 196 -46.56 -4.41 -4.23
CA ILE A 196 -47.73 -3.96 -5.02
C ILE A 196 -48.96 -4.75 -4.58
#